data_AF-A0A8J2PIL5-F1
#
_entry.id   AF-A0A8J2PIL5-F1
#
_cell.length_a   1.000
_cell.length_b   1.000
_cell.length_c   1.000
_cell.angle_alpha   90.00
_cell.angle_beta   90.00
_cell.angle_gamma   90.00
#
_symmetry.space_group_name_H-M   'P 1'
#
loop_
_entity.id
_entity.type
_entity.pdbx_description
1 polymer ?
#
loop_
_entity_poly.entity_id
_entity_poly.type
_entity_poly.pdbx_seq_one_letter_code
_entity_poly.pdbx_strand_id
1 'polypeptide(L)'
;QNQHKFGLLKRTWEDFGGWAFWKIDTEFDLRNHIRNYDYQGSMAVPNPCNENDLHSVLPELFEAPWDRKRSPWEMLRIENFQYKGQQSTAFILRMDHALGDGFSISNFMETFLSCEFLIPKSKFNERKIGLLEKVGLLFRVPYDVAKNLETAFSAKGLLEIRPGEKGDIISVNPIVGVETIKIIKNHFKVNYAAVIYAAACGAIERALKMSGQDPPEWLKGGFIIPKRNHPGGICIHVFVKFKQKNTNFVL
;
A
#
# COMPACT_ATOMS: atom_id res chain seq x y z
N GLN A 1 -23.52 12.30 -16.75
CA GLN A 1 -23.36 12.86 -15.38
C GLN A 1 -22.21 12.25 -14.55
N ASN A 2 -21.55 11.15 -14.97
CA ASN A 2 -20.45 10.52 -14.19
C ASN A 2 -19.01 11.01 -14.51
N GLN A 3 -18.82 11.97 -15.40
CA GLN A 3 -17.46 12.43 -15.81
C GLN A 3 -16.63 13.07 -14.68
N HIS A 4 -17.24 13.37 -13.53
CA HIS A 4 -16.58 14.02 -12.40
C HIS A 4 -16.01 13.05 -11.34
N LYS A 5 -16.37 11.75 -11.37
CA LYS A 5 -16.09 10.82 -10.25
C LYS A 5 -14.58 10.63 -9.98
N PHE A 6 -13.74 10.76 -11.01
CA PHE A 6 -12.29 10.55 -10.91
C PHE A 6 -11.48 11.71 -11.52
N GLY A 7 -11.85 12.95 -11.19
CA GLY A 7 -11.18 14.15 -11.74
C GLY A 7 -9.68 14.23 -11.43
N LEU A 8 -9.19 13.56 -10.39
CA LEU A 8 -7.75 13.50 -10.05
C LEU A 8 -6.93 12.70 -11.07
N LEU A 9 -7.52 11.70 -11.73
CA LEU A 9 -6.84 10.90 -12.77
C LEU A 9 -6.53 11.70 -14.05
N LYS A 10 -7.05 12.93 -14.15
CA LYS A 10 -6.80 13.87 -15.25
C LYS A 10 -5.92 15.03 -14.78
N ARG A 11 -5.10 14.80 -13.75
CA ARG A 11 -4.20 15.79 -13.19
C ARG A 11 -2.76 15.31 -13.24
N THR A 12 -1.87 16.25 -13.48
CA THR A 12 -0.42 16.06 -13.46
C THR A 12 0.23 16.97 -12.42
N TRP A 13 1.52 16.80 -12.19
CA TRP A 13 2.31 17.58 -11.24
C TRP A 13 2.97 18.77 -11.94
N GLU A 14 2.93 19.93 -11.29
CA GLU A 14 3.71 21.11 -11.68
C GLU A 14 4.55 21.56 -10.48
N ASP A 15 5.86 21.61 -10.67
CA ASP A 15 6.80 22.10 -9.67
C ASP A 15 6.86 23.64 -9.74
N PHE A 16 6.56 24.32 -8.63
CA PHE A 16 6.67 25.77 -8.53
C PHE A 16 7.26 26.17 -7.17
N GLY A 17 8.42 26.84 -7.19
CA GLY A 17 9.08 27.34 -5.98
C GLY A 17 9.49 26.26 -4.97
N GLY A 18 9.79 25.04 -5.44
CA GLY A 18 10.13 23.89 -4.58
C GLY A 18 8.92 23.12 -4.03
N TRP A 19 7.71 23.47 -4.45
CA TRP A 19 6.47 22.79 -4.07
C TRP A 19 5.84 22.13 -5.30
N ALA A 20 5.17 21.00 -5.10
CA ALA A 20 4.43 20.30 -6.15
C ALA A 20 2.94 20.65 -6.08
N PHE A 21 2.36 21.06 -7.20
CA PHE A 21 0.96 21.40 -7.33
C PHE A 21 0.26 20.51 -8.35
N TRP A 22 -1.01 20.22 -8.10
CA TRP A 22 -1.87 19.54 -9.05
C TRP A 22 -2.34 20.50 -10.14
N LYS A 23 -2.02 20.19 -11.39
CA LYS A 23 -2.52 20.88 -12.59
C LYS A 23 -3.45 19.98 -13.38
N ILE A 24 -4.44 20.56 -14.06
CA ILE A 24 -5.25 19.79 -15.03
C ILE A 24 -4.37 19.40 -16.21
N ASP A 25 -4.40 18.12 -16.56
CA ASP A 25 -3.79 17.61 -17.78
C ASP A 25 -4.66 18.00 -18.98
N THR A 26 -4.24 19.01 -19.72
CA THR A 26 -4.96 19.54 -20.89
C THR A 26 -4.88 18.62 -22.11
N GLU A 27 -3.91 17.71 -22.13
CA GLU A 27 -3.66 16.76 -23.22
C GLU A 27 -4.03 15.32 -22.83
N PHE A 28 -4.89 15.18 -21.80
CA PHE A 28 -5.28 13.88 -21.27
C PHE A 28 -5.91 13.00 -22.35
N ASP A 29 -5.26 11.87 -22.62
CA ASP A 29 -5.73 10.84 -23.55
C ASP A 29 -5.65 9.47 -22.88
N LEU A 30 -6.80 8.80 -22.79
CA LEU A 30 -6.91 7.49 -22.15
C LEU A 30 -5.99 6.44 -22.80
N ARG A 31 -5.71 6.57 -24.10
CA ARG A 31 -4.83 5.65 -24.85
C ARG A 31 -3.37 5.70 -24.38
N ASN A 32 -2.96 6.80 -23.75
CA ASN A 32 -1.64 6.93 -23.14
C ASN A 32 -1.55 6.24 -21.77
N HIS A 33 -2.70 5.98 -21.12
CA HIS A 33 -2.76 5.36 -19.81
C HIS A 33 -3.13 3.88 -19.88
N ILE A 34 -3.98 3.47 -20.83
CA ILE A 34 -4.38 2.07 -21.01
C ILE A 34 -3.72 1.54 -22.28
N ARG A 35 -2.72 0.67 -22.12
CA ARG A 35 -1.96 0.10 -23.25
C ARG A 35 -1.64 -1.36 -23.05
N ASN A 36 -1.24 -2.02 -24.13
CA ASN A 36 -0.71 -3.37 -24.06
C ASN A 36 0.67 -3.37 -23.39
N TYR A 37 1.01 -4.45 -22.70
CA TYR A 37 2.35 -4.66 -22.19
C TYR A 37 3.27 -5.02 -23.36
N ASP A 38 4.06 -4.06 -23.80
CA ASP A 38 4.93 -4.14 -24.98
C ASP A 38 6.40 -3.76 -24.67
N TYR A 39 6.77 -3.80 -23.39
CA TYR A 39 8.13 -3.51 -22.94
C TYR A 39 9.16 -4.47 -23.55
N GLN A 40 10.34 -3.92 -23.87
CA GLN A 40 11.47 -4.62 -24.45
C GLN A 40 12.67 -4.62 -23.49
N GLY A 41 13.69 -5.45 -23.78
CA GLY A 41 14.92 -5.50 -22.97
C GLY A 41 14.69 -6.13 -21.60
N SER A 42 15.19 -5.48 -20.55
CA SER A 42 15.13 -5.97 -19.16
C SER A 42 13.70 -6.11 -18.61
N MET A 43 12.75 -5.34 -19.13
CA MET A 43 11.32 -5.41 -18.76
C MET A 43 10.49 -6.29 -19.69
N ALA A 44 11.10 -6.98 -20.67
CA ALA A 44 10.36 -7.88 -21.53
C ALA A 44 9.88 -9.11 -20.77
N VAL A 45 8.62 -9.52 -21.02
CA VAL A 45 8.08 -10.78 -20.53
C VAL A 45 7.85 -11.74 -21.70
N PRO A 46 8.00 -13.05 -21.52
CA PRO A 46 7.66 -14.02 -22.55
C PRO A 46 6.17 -13.96 -22.90
N ASN A 47 5.80 -14.44 -24.09
CA ASN A 47 4.42 -14.61 -24.50
C ASN A 47 4.22 -16.05 -24.98
N PRO A 48 3.48 -16.91 -24.25
CA PRO A 48 2.71 -16.60 -23.04
C PRO A 48 3.57 -16.30 -21.80
N CYS A 49 3.05 -15.50 -20.86
CA CYS A 49 3.70 -15.16 -19.59
C CYS A 49 2.89 -15.72 -18.41
N ASN A 50 3.56 -16.11 -17.32
CA ASN A 50 2.96 -16.58 -16.08
C ASN A 50 3.27 -15.65 -14.89
N GLU A 51 2.78 -16.00 -13.70
CA GLU A 51 2.95 -15.20 -12.47
C GLU A 51 4.43 -14.95 -12.11
N ASN A 52 5.31 -15.94 -12.26
CA ASN A 52 6.74 -15.79 -11.97
C ASN A 52 7.43 -14.83 -12.95
N ASP A 53 7.02 -14.85 -14.21
CA ASP A 53 7.55 -13.94 -15.23
C ASP A 53 7.15 -12.49 -14.93
N LEU A 54 5.97 -12.25 -14.36
CA LEU A 54 5.58 -10.92 -13.91
C LEU A 54 6.37 -10.49 -12.68
N HIS A 55 6.51 -11.37 -11.67
CA HIS A 55 7.26 -11.05 -10.45
C HIS A 55 8.71 -10.62 -10.75
N SER A 56 9.33 -11.13 -11.81
CA SER A 56 10.70 -10.74 -12.18
C SER A 56 10.81 -9.31 -12.74
N VAL A 57 9.77 -8.80 -13.39
CA VAL A 57 9.76 -7.45 -14.03
C VAL A 57 9.07 -6.39 -13.18
N LEU A 58 8.22 -6.77 -12.21
CA LEU A 58 7.50 -5.83 -11.35
C LEU A 58 8.41 -4.81 -10.64
N PRO A 59 9.57 -5.18 -10.07
CA PRO A 59 10.45 -4.20 -9.41
C PRO A 59 10.89 -3.07 -10.35
N GLU A 60 11.37 -3.41 -11.54
CA GLU A 60 11.81 -2.42 -12.54
C GLU A 60 10.63 -1.58 -13.03
N LEU A 61 9.47 -2.22 -13.23
CA LEU A 61 8.24 -1.53 -13.62
C LEU A 61 7.78 -0.51 -12.57
N PHE A 62 7.86 -0.81 -11.27
CA PHE A 62 7.45 0.11 -10.21
C PHE A 62 8.47 1.22 -9.95
N GLU A 63 9.75 1.00 -10.26
CA GLU A 63 10.81 2.00 -10.15
C GLU A 63 10.87 2.95 -11.35
N ALA A 64 10.30 2.56 -12.50
CA ALA A 64 10.34 3.38 -13.70
C ALA A 64 9.68 4.76 -13.48
N PRO A 65 10.34 5.87 -13.86
CA PRO A 65 9.87 7.22 -13.56
C PRO A 65 8.55 7.54 -14.29
N TRP A 66 7.76 8.44 -13.71
CA TRP A 66 6.56 8.98 -14.37
C TRP A 66 6.92 10.07 -15.38
N ASP A 67 6.22 10.10 -16.52
CA ASP A 67 6.24 11.26 -17.41
C ASP A 67 5.58 12.44 -16.69
N ARG A 68 6.38 13.47 -16.40
CA ARG A 68 5.94 14.69 -15.70
C ARG A 68 4.89 15.49 -16.48
N LYS A 69 4.68 15.22 -17.76
CA LYS A 69 3.66 15.90 -18.57
C LYS A 69 2.30 15.22 -18.53
N ARG A 70 2.20 14.03 -17.92
CA ARG A 70 0.99 13.20 -17.94
C ARG A 70 0.52 12.92 -16.51
N SER A 71 -0.73 12.48 -16.38
CA SER A 71 -1.20 11.98 -15.08
C SER A 71 -0.43 10.72 -14.64
N PRO A 72 0.04 10.61 -13.39
CA PRO A 72 0.98 9.55 -13.00
C PRO A 72 0.28 8.23 -12.64
N TRP A 73 -0.42 7.65 -13.62
CA TRP A 73 -1.00 6.31 -13.53
C TRP A 73 -1.02 5.65 -14.91
N GLU A 74 -0.97 4.32 -14.94
CA GLU A 74 -1.16 3.52 -16.16
C GLU A 74 -1.78 2.17 -15.82
N MET A 75 -2.49 1.59 -16.80
CA MET A 75 -3.02 0.24 -16.76
C MET A 75 -2.48 -0.53 -17.96
N LEU A 76 -1.68 -1.55 -17.67
CA LEU A 76 -1.05 -2.40 -18.68
C LEU A 76 -1.86 -3.67 -18.85
N ARG A 77 -2.26 -3.97 -20.09
CA ARG A 77 -2.93 -5.21 -20.46
C ARG A 77 -1.91 -6.23 -20.94
N ILE A 78 -1.87 -7.39 -20.30
CA ILE A 78 -1.05 -8.53 -20.71
C ILE A 78 -1.97 -9.59 -21.28
N GLU A 79 -1.85 -9.82 -22.58
CA GLU A 79 -2.54 -10.89 -23.29
C GLU A 79 -1.86 -12.24 -23.02
N ASN A 80 -2.61 -13.33 -23.19
CA ASN A 80 -2.09 -14.71 -23.08
C ASN A 80 -1.42 -15.05 -21.74
N PHE A 81 -1.86 -14.42 -20.66
CA PHE A 81 -1.37 -14.71 -19.31
C PHE A 81 -1.80 -16.11 -18.86
N GLN A 82 -0.87 -16.92 -18.39
CA GLN A 82 -1.09 -18.27 -17.91
C GLN A 82 -1.33 -18.25 -16.40
N TYR A 83 -2.58 -18.47 -16.00
CA TYR A 83 -2.97 -18.57 -14.60
C TYR A 83 -3.56 -19.95 -14.32
N LYS A 84 -2.92 -20.73 -13.44
CA LYS A 84 -3.36 -22.08 -13.05
C LYS A 84 -3.65 -23.00 -14.26
N GLY A 85 -2.80 -22.92 -15.29
CA GLY A 85 -2.92 -23.72 -16.52
C GLY A 85 -4.00 -23.26 -17.50
N GLN A 86 -4.60 -22.10 -17.27
CA GLN A 86 -5.59 -21.49 -18.18
C GLN A 86 -5.05 -20.19 -18.77
N GLN A 87 -5.28 -20.02 -20.07
CA GLN A 87 -5.01 -18.76 -20.76
C GLN A 87 -6.03 -17.70 -20.34
N SER A 88 -5.52 -16.56 -19.90
CA SER A 88 -6.27 -15.43 -19.33
C SER A 88 -5.69 -14.11 -19.84
N THR A 89 -6.32 -13.00 -19.45
CA THR A 89 -5.76 -11.65 -19.60
C THR A 89 -5.44 -11.12 -18.20
N ALA A 90 -4.24 -10.58 -18.01
CA ALA A 90 -3.87 -9.91 -16.77
C ALA A 90 -3.85 -8.39 -16.98
N PHE A 91 -4.16 -7.65 -15.91
CA PHE A 91 -4.03 -6.20 -15.87
C PHE A 91 -3.08 -5.81 -14.74
N ILE A 92 -2.12 -4.93 -15.05
CA ILE A 92 -1.28 -4.28 -14.04
C ILE A 92 -1.73 -2.83 -13.94
N LEU A 93 -2.19 -2.43 -12.76
CA LEU A 93 -2.45 -1.03 -12.45
C LEU A 93 -1.25 -0.46 -11.71
N ARG A 94 -0.56 0.51 -12.33
CA ARG A 94 0.49 1.30 -11.70
C ARG A 94 -0.07 2.69 -11.44
N MET A 95 0.05 3.21 -10.23
CA MET A 95 -0.50 4.52 -9.86
C MET A 95 0.38 5.16 -8.81
N ASP A 96 0.67 6.45 -8.97
CA ASP A 96 1.31 7.23 -7.92
C ASP A 96 0.40 7.32 -6.69
N HIS A 97 0.96 7.04 -5.51
CA HIS A 97 0.21 6.96 -4.26
C HIS A 97 -0.45 8.31 -3.89
N ALA A 98 0.02 9.43 -4.44
CA ALA A 98 -0.62 10.73 -4.25
C ALA A 98 -1.84 10.96 -5.16
N LEU A 99 -2.23 10.03 -6.03
CA LEU A 99 -3.53 10.01 -6.71
C LEU A 99 -4.62 9.26 -5.93
N GLY A 100 -4.23 8.28 -5.12
CA GLY A 100 -5.17 7.40 -4.42
C GLY A 100 -4.48 6.56 -3.36
N ASP A 101 -5.19 6.29 -2.26
CA ASP A 101 -4.82 5.22 -1.34
C ASP A 101 -5.47 3.90 -1.78
N GLY A 102 -5.15 2.80 -1.08
CA GLY A 102 -5.70 1.48 -1.41
C GLY A 102 -7.24 1.42 -1.37
N PHE A 103 -7.90 2.28 -0.59
CA PHE A 103 -9.37 2.34 -0.54
C PHE A 103 -9.92 3.06 -1.78
N SER A 104 -9.32 4.20 -2.16
CA SER A 104 -9.65 4.90 -3.40
C SER A 104 -9.44 4.02 -4.63
N ILE A 105 -8.35 3.24 -4.68
CA ILE A 105 -8.09 2.26 -5.75
C ILE A 105 -9.17 1.17 -5.77
N SER A 106 -9.57 0.64 -4.61
CA SER A 106 -10.64 -0.37 -4.54
C SER A 106 -11.96 0.15 -5.11
N ASN A 107 -12.37 1.37 -4.75
CA ASN A 107 -13.57 2.01 -5.29
C ASN A 107 -13.46 2.32 -6.79
N PHE A 108 -12.26 2.68 -7.26
CA PHE A 108 -11.98 2.85 -8.67
C PHE A 108 -12.18 1.53 -9.41
N MET A 109 -11.60 0.43 -8.92
CA MET A 109 -11.75 -0.90 -9.52
C MET A 109 -13.20 -1.38 -9.51
N GLU A 110 -13.96 -1.12 -8.44
CA GLU A 110 -15.40 -1.40 -8.36
C GLU A 110 -16.16 -0.75 -9.52
N THR A 111 -15.89 0.54 -9.73
CA THR A 111 -16.53 1.32 -10.78
C THR A 111 -16.04 0.89 -12.17
N PHE A 112 -14.75 0.62 -12.31
CA PHE A 112 -14.13 0.23 -13.58
C PHE A 112 -14.61 -1.14 -14.06
N LEU A 113 -14.67 -2.12 -13.17
CA LEU A 113 -15.12 -3.47 -13.46
C LEU A 113 -16.64 -3.61 -13.44
N SER A 114 -17.37 -2.57 -13.04
CA SER A 114 -18.82 -2.60 -12.84
C SER A 114 -19.26 -3.76 -11.94
N CYS A 115 -18.45 -4.10 -10.94
CA CYS A 115 -18.71 -5.16 -9.98
C CYS A 115 -18.68 -4.58 -8.57
N GLU A 116 -19.55 -5.06 -7.67
CA GLU A 116 -19.53 -4.61 -6.28
C GLU A 116 -18.44 -5.38 -5.51
N PHE A 117 -17.45 -4.65 -5.01
CA PHE A 117 -16.52 -5.21 -4.03
C PHE A 117 -17.14 -5.11 -2.66
N LEU A 118 -17.21 -6.23 -1.94
CA LEU A 118 -17.58 -6.24 -0.53
C LEU A 118 -16.43 -5.64 0.29
N ILE A 119 -16.34 -4.31 0.33
CA ILE A 119 -15.36 -3.64 1.19
C ILE A 119 -15.90 -3.69 2.62
N PRO A 120 -15.25 -4.42 3.54
CA PRO A 120 -15.73 -4.54 4.90
C PRO A 120 -15.75 -3.15 5.56
N LYS A 121 -16.94 -2.70 5.99
CA LYS A 121 -17.07 -1.45 6.74
C LYS A 121 -16.29 -1.59 8.05
N SER A 122 -15.36 -0.67 8.28
CA SER A 122 -14.61 -0.66 9.53
C SER A 122 -15.56 -0.38 10.71
N LYS A 123 -15.63 -1.32 11.65
CA LYS A 123 -16.37 -1.15 12.91
C LYS A 123 -15.46 -0.49 13.93
N PHE A 124 -15.20 0.80 13.77
CA PHE A 124 -14.49 1.57 14.78
C PHE A 124 -15.47 2.19 15.76
N ASN A 125 -15.25 1.90 17.03
CA ASN A 125 -15.81 2.70 18.10
C ASN A 125 -14.95 3.96 18.21
N GLU A 126 -15.51 5.10 17.80
CA GLU A 126 -14.87 6.38 18.04
C GLU A 126 -14.74 6.57 19.56
N ARG A 127 -13.51 6.52 20.05
CA ARG A 127 -13.24 6.91 21.44
C ARG A 127 -13.58 8.39 21.54
N LYS A 128 -14.53 8.73 22.39
CA LYS A 128 -14.78 10.13 22.76
C LYS A 128 -13.56 10.64 23.53
N ILE A 129 -12.76 11.45 22.87
CA ILE A 129 -11.57 12.08 23.45
C ILE A 129 -12.03 13.26 24.31
N GLY A 130 -11.61 13.30 25.58
CA GLY A 130 -11.94 14.38 26.50
C GLY A 130 -11.29 15.71 26.10
N LEU A 131 -11.80 16.84 26.61
CA LEU A 131 -11.24 18.16 26.28
C LEU A 131 -9.75 18.28 26.67
N LEU A 132 -9.38 17.81 27.86
CA LEU A 132 -7.99 17.81 28.32
C LEU A 132 -7.08 16.94 27.45
N GLU A 133 -7.57 15.77 27.01
CA GLU A 133 -6.82 14.92 26.08
C GLU A 133 -6.64 15.62 24.72
N LYS A 134 -7.64 16.36 24.21
CA LYS A 134 -7.52 17.14 22.97
C LYS A 134 -6.46 18.25 23.10
N VAL A 135 -6.45 18.97 24.22
CA VAL A 135 -5.42 19.98 24.50
C VAL A 135 -4.06 19.31 24.62
N GLY A 136 -3.96 18.18 25.31
CA GLY A 136 -2.72 17.39 25.38
C GLY A 136 -2.23 16.95 23.99
N LEU A 137 -3.14 16.53 23.10
CA LEU A 137 -2.83 16.17 21.72
C LEU A 137 -2.30 17.36 20.91
N LEU A 138 -2.80 18.58 21.15
CA LEU A 138 -2.31 19.78 20.47
C LEU A 138 -0.81 20.00 20.67
N PHE A 139 -0.30 19.68 21.86
CA PHE A 139 1.14 19.80 22.18
C PHE A 139 1.92 18.52 21.88
N ARG A 140 1.29 17.36 22.08
CA ARG A 140 1.93 16.07 21.86
C ARG A 140 2.16 15.76 20.39
N VAL A 141 1.22 16.10 19.50
CA VAL A 141 1.34 15.79 18.07
C VAL A 141 2.56 16.48 17.44
N PRO A 142 2.81 17.80 17.62
CA PRO A 142 4.02 18.44 17.12
C PRO A 142 5.30 17.81 17.69
N TYR A 143 5.31 17.47 18.98
CA TYR A 143 6.46 16.81 19.60
C TYR A 143 6.71 15.41 19.02
N ASP A 144 5.68 14.57 18.92
CA ASP A 144 5.79 13.23 18.34
C ASP A 144 6.19 13.31 16.86
N VAL A 145 5.68 14.30 16.10
CA VAL A 145 6.10 14.57 14.72
C VAL A 145 7.57 14.98 14.65
N ALA A 146 8.00 15.95 15.47
CA ALA A 146 9.38 16.41 15.51
C ALA A 146 10.34 15.29 15.90
N LYS A 147 9.99 14.48 16.91
CA LYS A 147 10.77 13.32 17.35
C LYS A 147 10.84 12.22 16.28
N ASN A 148 9.74 11.95 15.57
CA ASN A 148 9.75 10.98 14.48
C ASN A 148 10.53 11.50 13.27
N LEU A 149 10.44 12.81 12.96
CA LEU A 149 11.26 13.43 11.92
C LEU A 149 12.74 13.39 12.32
N GLU A 150 13.09 13.74 13.55
CA GLU A 150 14.45 13.60 14.09
C GLU A 150 14.91 12.15 13.99
N THR A 151 14.08 11.18 14.36
CA THR A 151 14.41 9.75 14.20
C THR A 151 14.61 9.39 12.73
N ALA A 152 13.77 9.88 11.82
CA ALA A 152 13.89 9.61 10.38
C ALA A 152 15.15 10.26 9.78
N PHE A 153 15.46 11.51 10.14
CA PHE A 153 16.65 12.24 9.69
C PHE A 153 17.94 11.75 10.37
N SER A 154 17.86 11.32 11.63
CA SER A 154 18.97 10.75 12.40
C SER A 154 19.20 9.28 12.08
N ALA A 155 18.19 8.56 11.57
CA ALA A 155 18.31 7.23 10.99
C ALA A 155 19.00 7.30 9.61
N LYS A 156 20.15 7.98 9.55
CA LYS A 156 21.09 7.94 8.43
C LYS A 156 21.42 6.51 7.98
N GLY A 157 21.24 5.49 8.82
CA GLY A 157 21.42 4.08 8.46
C GLY A 157 20.16 3.26 8.18
N LEU A 158 18.94 3.82 8.33
CA LEU A 158 17.66 3.09 8.12
C LEU A 158 16.87 3.66 6.93
N LEU A 159 17.16 4.90 6.53
CA LEU A 159 16.73 5.51 5.26
C LEU A 159 17.84 5.58 4.20
N GLU A 160 19.06 5.14 4.52
CA GLU A 160 19.90 4.49 3.50
C GLU A 160 19.22 3.16 3.15
N ILE A 161 18.10 3.24 2.41
CA ILE A 161 17.87 2.24 1.37
C ILE A 161 19.16 2.34 0.56
N ARG A 162 20.08 1.40 0.74
CA ARG A 162 21.35 1.42 0.03
C ARG A 162 20.99 1.66 -1.43
N PRO A 163 21.54 2.68 -2.10
CA PRO A 163 21.24 2.92 -3.50
C PRO A 163 21.57 1.63 -4.27
N GLY A 164 20.55 0.88 -4.69
CA GLY A 164 20.70 -0.43 -5.33
C GLY A 164 20.24 -1.66 -4.54
N GLU A 165 19.90 -1.57 -3.25
CA GLU A 165 19.11 -2.62 -2.58
C GLU A 165 17.66 -2.47 -3.02
N LYS A 166 17.33 -3.16 -4.12
CA LYS A 166 15.97 -3.32 -4.61
C LYS A 166 15.11 -3.76 -3.42
N GLY A 167 14.14 -2.94 -3.05
CA GLY A 167 13.14 -3.37 -2.10
C GLY A 167 12.40 -4.53 -2.76
N ASP A 168 12.67 -5.76 -2.32
CA ASP A 168 11.88 -6.90 -2.77
C ASP A 168 10.43 -6.56 -2.43
N ILE A 169 9.58 -6.47 -3.45
CA ILE A 169 8.14 -6.50 -3.26
C ILE A 169 7.86 -7.91 -2.76
N ILE A 170 7.84 -8.07 -1.45
CA ILE A 170 7.45 -9.32 -0.82
C ILE A 170 5.92 -9.40 -0.91
N SER A 171 5.41 -9.62 -2.13
CA SER A 171 4.05 -10.05 -2.35
C SER A 171 3.96 -11.52 -1.93
N VAL A 172 3.77 -11.75 -0.63
CA VAL A 172 3.48 -13.10 -0.12
C VAL A 172 2.07 -13.45 -0.55
N ASN A 173 1.93 -14.12 -1.69
CA ASN A 173 0.79 -14.99 -1.97
C ASN A 173 0.60 -15.85 -0.69
N PRO A 174 -0.60 -15.95 -0.08
CA PRO A 174 -0.69 -16.53 1.25
C PRO A 174 -0.19 -17.98 1.22
N ILE A 175 1.03 -18.20 1.70
CA ILE A 175 1.51 -19.52 2.14
C ILE A 175 0.51 -20.07 3.17
N VAL A 176 -0.20 -19.17 3.87
CA VAL A 176 -1.24 -19.48 4.85
C VAL A 176 -2.62 -19.17 4.29
N GLY A 177 -3.40 -20.21 3.98
CA GLY A 177 -4.77 -20.07 3.51
C GLY A 177 -5.66 -19.30 4.50
N VAL A 178 -6.67 -18.59 3.98
CA VAL A 178 -7.62 -17.78 4.78
C VAL A 178 -8.31 -18.61 5.88
N GLU A 179 -8.60 -19.88 5.59
CA GLU A 179 -9.22 -20.79 6.55
C GLU A 179 -8.33 -21.07 7.76
N THR A 180 -7.01 -21.21 7.56
CA THR A 180 -6.06 -21.36 8.66
C THR A 180 -6.08 -20.13 9.57
N ILE A 181 -6.11 -18.93 8.99
CA ILE A 181 -6.18 -17.68 9.76
C ILE A 181 -7.49 -17.61 10.55
N LYS A 182 -8.62 -18.02 9.96
CA LYS A 182 -9.92 -18.11 10.66
C LYS A 182 -9.90 -19.11 11.81
N ILE A 183 -9.30 -20.29 11.63
CA ILE A 183 -9.16 -21.31 12.68
C ILE A 183 -8.39 -20.75 13.87
N ILE A 184 -7.21 -20.15 13.62
CA ILE A 184 -6.37 -19.54 14.67
C ILE A 184 -7.14 -18.42 15.38
N LYS A 185 -7.75 -17.52 14.61
CA LYS A 185 -8.56 -16.42 15.14
C LYS A 185 -9.63 -16.92 16.11
N ASN A 186 -10.40 -17.94 15.70
CA ASN A 186 -11.51 -18.48 16.49
C ASN A 186 -11.00 -19.23 17.74
N HIS A 187 -9.92 -20.01 17.60
CA HIS A 187 -9.30 -20.72 18.72
C HIS A 187 -8.83 -19.76 19.83
N PHE A 188 -8.12 -18.68 19.45
CA PHE A 188 -7.61 -17.69 20.41
C PHE A 188 -8.61 -16.57 20.75
N LYS A 189 -9.82 -16.59 20.15
CA LYS A 189 -10.85 -15.55 20.30
C LYS A 189 -10.34 -14.12 20.02
N VAL A 190 -9.44 -13.97 19.04
CA VAL A 190 -8.87 -12.68 18.62
C VAL A 190 -9.50 -12.19 17.31
N ASN A 191 -9.11 -11.02 16.81
CA ASN A 191 -9.51 -10.57 15.47
C ASN A 191 -8.57 -11.12 14.38
N TYR A 192 -9.05 -11.14 13.13
CA TYR A 192 -8.29 -11.68 11.98
C TYR A 192 -6.95 -10.93 11.79
N ALA A 193 -6.97 -9.60 11.94
CA ALA A 193 -5.79 -8.75 11.82
C ALA A 193 -4.72 -9.04 12.87
N ALA A 194 -5.08 -9.39 14.12
CA ALA A 194 -4.13 -9.73 15.16
C ALA A 194 -3.38 -11.02 14.87
N VAL A 195 -4.03 -11.98 14.21
CA VAL A 195 -3.36 -13.21 13.76
C VAL A 195 -2.30 -12.89 12.70
N ILE A 196 -2.67 -12.10 11.69
CA ILE A 196 -1.73 -11.64 10.65
C ILE A 196 -0.57 -10.87 11.29
N TYR A 197 -0.85 -9.96 12.22
CA TYR A 197 0.16 -9.17 12.90
C TYR A 197 1.13 -10.04 13.71
N ALA A 198 0.59 -10.97 14.50
CA ALA A 198 1.41 -11.88 15.30
C ALA A 198 2.31 -12.73 14.39
N ALA A 199 1.78 -13.20 13.25
CA ALA A 199 2.54 -13.95 12.25
C ALA A 199 3.67 -13.09 11.63
N ALA A 200 3.37 -11.85 11.23
CA ALA A 200 4.34 -10.92 10.67
C ALA A 200 5.44 -10.57 11.68
N CYS A 201 5.08 -10.19 12.91
CA CYS A 201 6.06 -9.92 13.98
C CYS A 201 6.94 -11.13 14.26
N GLY A 202 6.35 -12.33 14.33
CA GLY A 202 7.12 -13.56 14.55
C GLY A 202 8.05 -13.90 13.37
N ALA A 203 7.66 -13.58 12.14
CA ALA A 203 8.50 -13.74 10.95
C ALA A 203 9.69 -12.76 10.97
N ILE A 204 9.45 -11.49 11.27
CA ILE A 204 10.49 -10.46 11.41
C ILE A 204 11.48 -10.86 12.53
N GLU A 205 10.97 -11.27 13.70
CA GLU A 205 11.80 -11.70 14.81
C GLU A 205 12.72 -12.88 14.44
N ARG A 206 12.18 -13.87 13.71
CA ARG A 206 12.99 -15.01 13.21
C ARG A 206 14.03 -14.57 12.19
N ALA A 207 13.66 -13.68 11.26
CA ALA A 207 14.59 -13.17 10.25
C ALA A 207 15.78 -12.43 10.90
N LEU A 208 15.51 -11.57 11.90
CA LEU A 208 16.56 -10.88 12.66
C LEU A 208 17.50 -11.88 13.34
N LYS A 209 16.94 -12.88 14.04
CA LYS A 209 17.74 -13.95 14.68
C LYS A 209 18.59 -14.72 13.67
N MET A 210 18.03 -15.08 12.51
CA MET A 210 18.76 -15.78 11.45
C MET A 210 19.90 -14.94 10.86
N SER A 211 19.76 -13.61 10.85
CA SER A 211 20.82 -12.69 10.44
C SER A 211 21.88 -12.40 11.53
N GLY A 212 21.80 -13.08 12.68
CA GLY A 212 22.68 -12.85 13.83
C GLY A 212 22.40 -11.55 14.59
N GLN A 213 21.24 -10.94 14.36
CA GLN A 213 20.81 -9.73 15.05
C GLN A 213 19.87 -10.09 16.20
N ASP A 214 20.06 -9.46 17.35
CA ASP A 214 19.11 -9.56 18.45
C ASP A 214 17.85 -8.75 18.11
N PRO A 215 16.65 -9.38 18.09
CA PRO A 215 15.44 -8.64 17.83
C PRO A 215 15.19 -7.63 18.96
N PRO A 216 14.67 -6.44 18.65
CA PRO A 216 14.37 -5.46 19.66
C PRO A 216 13.32 -6.03 20.64
N GLU A 217 13.40 -5.60 21.90
CA GLU A 217 12.41 -5.97 22.91
C GLU A 217 10.98 -5.58 22.46
N TRP A 218 10.86 -4.51 21.67
CA TRP A 218 9.60 -3.99 21.15
C TRP A 218 9.67 -3.83 19.63
N LEU A 219 8.83 -4.57 18.90
CA LEU A 219 8.57 -4.32 17.49
C LEU A 219 7.42 -3.33 17.36
N LYS A 220 7.72 -2.15 16.79
CA LYS A 220 6.70 -1.15 16.46
C LYS A 220 6.04 -1.54 15.14
N GLY A 221 4.72 -1.59 15.13
CA GLY A 221 3.93 -1.82 13.92
C GLY A 221 2.88 -0.75 13.74
N GLY A 222 2.64 -0.40 12.48
CA GLY A 222 1.58 0.51 12.07
C GLY A 222 0.59 -0.20 11.16
N PHE A 223 -0.67 0.21 11.21
CA PHE A 223 -1.67 -0.15 10.21
C PHE A 223 -2.26 1.09 9.59
N ILE A 224 -2.46 1.01 8.28
CA ILE A 224 -3.26 1.96 7.54
C ILE A 224 -4.68 1.40 7.52
N ILE A 225 -5.63 2.15 8.05
CA ILE A 225 -7.04 1.75 8.13
C ILE A 225 -7.87 2.82 7.42
N PRO A 226 -8.84 2.44 6.58
CA PRO A 226 -9.73 3.42 5.96
C PRO A 226 -10.56 4.15 7.02
N LYS A 227 -10.62 5.47 6.90
CA LYS A 227 -11.50 6.34 7.69
C LYS A 227 -12.96 5.90 7.54
N ARG A 228 -13.73 5.97 8.63
CA ARG A 228 -15.19 5.82 8.57
C ARG A 228 -15.75 6.93 7.68
N ASN A 229 -16.59 6.57 6.70
CA ASN A 229 -17.07 7.49 5.66
C ASN A 229 -15.93 8.15 4.89
N HIS A 230 -14.89 7.39 4.55
CA HIS A 230 -13.77 7.85 3.74
C HIS A 230 -14.29 8.65 2.53
N PRO A 231 -13.86 9.90 2.34
CA PRO A 231 -14.20 10.62 1.12
C PRO A 231 -13.67 9.83 -0.07
N GLY A 232 -14.24 9.97 -1.27
CA GLY A 232 -13.72 9.25 -2.44
C GLY A 232 -12.25 9.56 -2.79
N GLY A 233 -11.63 10.57 -2.15
CA GLY A 233 -10.23 10.94 -2.27
C GLY A 233 -9.35 10.51 -1.10
N ILE A 234 -8.05 10.75 -1.24
CA ILE A 234 -6.98 10.23 -0.37
C ILE A 234 -7.14 10.69 1.08
N CYS A 235 -7.20 9.75 2.02
CA CYS A 235 -7.16 10.01 3.45
C CYS A 235 -6.44 8.87 4.17
N ILE A 236 -5.10 8.92 4.21
CA ILE A 236 -4.30 7.97 4.97
C ILE A 236 -4.34 8.35 6.45
N HIS A 237 -4.85 7.44 7.28
CA HIS A 237 -4.67 7.49 8.73
C HIS A 237 -3.74 6.36 9.17
N VAL A 238 -2.62 6.72 9.79
CA VAL A 238 -1.66 5.79 10.35
C VAL A 238 -1.95 5.61 11.83
N PHE A 239 -2.29 4.38 12.24
CA PHE A 239 -2.37 4.01 13.65
C PHE A 239 -1.13 3.21 14.04
N VAL A 240 -0.37 3.69 15.02
CA VAL A 240 0.80 2.99 15.58
C VAL A 240 0.36 2.28 16.85
N LYS A 241 0.56 0.95 16.94
CA LYS A 241 0.29 0.17 18.16
C LYS A 241 1.58 -0.49 18.65
N PHE A 242 1.79 -0.43 19.96
CA PHE A 242 2.92 -1.05 20.65
C PHE A 242 2.49 -2.41 21.23
N LYS A 243 3.40 -3.40 21.26
CA LYS A 243 3.15 -4.71 21.88
C LYS A 243 4.17 -4.98 22.98
N GLN A 244 3.67 -5.47 24.12
CA GLN A 244 4.41 -5.92 25.31
C GLN A 244 4.65 -7.44 25.30
N LYS A 245 5.74 -7.89 25.94
CA LYS A 245 5.97 -9.29 26.30
C LYS A 245 5.28 -9.59 27.65
N ASN A 246 4.48 -10.67 27.65
CA ASN A 246 3.58 -11.16 28.70
C ASN A 246 2.22 -10.43 28.79
N THR A 247 1.15 -11.24 28.74
CA THR A 247 -0.29 -10.95 28.86
C THR A 247 -1.07 -10.47 27.62
N ASN A 248 -2.05 -11.32 27.27
CA ASN A 248 -3.37 -11.09 26.69
C ASN A 248 -3.54 -9.98 25.63
N PHE A 249 -3.95 -10.42 24.43
CA PHE A 249 -4.51 -9.54 23.41
C PHE A 249 -5.73 -8.80 23.97
N VAL A 250 -5.55 -7.53 24.34
CA VAL A 250 -6.67 -6.60 24.46
C VAL A 250 -6.72 -5.78 23.17
N LEU A 251 -7.71 -6.12 22.36
CA LEU A 251 -8.10 -5.42 21.14
C LEU A 251 -9.23 -4.46 21.47
#